data_AF-A0A3R6SCM8-F1
#
_entry.id   AF-A0A3R6SCM8-F1
#
_cell.length_a   1.000
_cell.length_b   1.000
_cell.length_c   1.000
_cell.angle_alpha   90.00
_cell.angle_beta   90.00
_cell.angle_gamma   90.00
#
_symmetry.space_group_name_H-M   'P 1'
#
loop_
_entity.id
_entity.type
_entity.pdbx_description
1 polymer ?
#
loop_
_entity_poly.entity_id
_entity_poly.type
_entity_poly.pdbx_seq_one_letter_code
_entity_poly.pdbx_strand_id
1 'polypeptide(L)'
;MHHESEILGEGGKPMRKHRITAVMAAMFCMILMAGCGNSKAVQEQQMTLRSQGMEQAKEGDYEAAVASYDEALGLSDMYVGNLEMDIAAYKASALYAEGNTEDAIAACSAVLDVKKSQEMYLTRGLLYRAAENREAANADFASAMGMTSKKDKIMLGRLSYYMEDYTNAKSYLETAVKEGNTEGIYWQAQLYNEMGNPEYAITLYQNYLNSGNVKHQDAYEKVASWQLDNQDYDGAASTLEAGISMGNGGCLQKLLASEIAVYEYKGDFTTALQKMETYLESYPDDGDAQREYTFLKTRSEDGQSGEDTEEETAEESTEE
;
A
#
# COMPACT_ATOMS: atom_id res chain seq x y z
N MET A 1 -71.58 -96.54 -12.36
CA MET A 1 -70.26 -97.08 -12.75
C MET A 1 -69.94 -96.49 -14.12
N HIS A 2 -68.92 -95.63 -14.11
CA HIS A 2 -68.15 -95.05 -15.22
C HIS A 2 -68.79 -94.31 -16.41
N HIS A 3 -68.42 -93.02 -16.42
CA HIS A 3 -68.00 -92.13 -17.51
C HIS A 3 -68.97 -91.86 -18.66
N GLU A 4 -69.66 -90.73 -18.53
CA GLU A 4 -69.98 -89.83 -19.63
C GLU A 4 -69.26 -88.49 -19.45
N SER A 5 -69.09 -87.85 -20.59
CA SER A 5 -68.20 -86.78 -20.99
C SER A 5 -68.78 -85.36 -20.83
N GLU A 6 -67.90 -84.39 -21.13
CA GLU A 6 -68.17 -82.99 -21.49
C GLU A 6 -68.49 -81.99 -20.36
N ILE A 7 -67.79 -80.85 -20.33
CA ILE A 7 -68.23 -79.57 -20.93
C ILE A 7 -67.23 -78.46 -20.55
N LEU A 8 -67.04 -77.54 -21.50
CA LEU A 8 -66.32 -76.26 -21.48
C LEU A 8 -66.68 -75.32 -20.31
N GLY A 9 -65.78 -74.39 -19.98
CA GLY A 9 -66.11 -73.23 -19.15
C GLY A 9 -65.01 -72.17 -19.09
N GLU A 10 -65.22 -71.06 -19.81
CA GLU A 10 -64.53 -69.78 -19.59
C GLU A 10 -65.03 -69.08 -18.32
N GLY A 11 -64.20 -68.21 -17.72
CA GLY A 11 -64.70 -67.07 -16.94
C GLY A 11 -63.91 -66.63 -15.70
N GLY A 12 -63.09 -65.58 -15.84
CA GLY A 12 -63.16 -64.40 -14.96
C GLY A 12 -62.20 -64.20 -13.76
N LYS A 13 -61.11 -63.43 -14.01
CA LYS A 13 -60.49 -62.29 -13.22
C LYS A 13 -60.04 -62.50 -11.74
N PRO A 14 -59.18 -61.64 -11.11
CA PRO A 14 -58.93 -60.20 -11.38
C PRO A 14 -57.46 -59.67 -11.25
N MET A 15 -57.24 -58.44 -11.70
CA MET A 15 -56.08 -57.59 -11.34
C MET A 15 -56.18 -57.08 -9.90
N ARG A 16 -55.09 -57.09 -9.10
CA ARG A 16 -54.88 -56.10 -8.03
C ARG A 16 -53.45 -55.98 -7.47
N LYS A 17 -52.90 -54.77 -7.66
CA LYS A 17 -52.10 -53.88 -6.75
C LYS A 17 -50.69 -54.27 -6.28
N HIS A 18 -49.83 -53.26 -6.43
CA HIS A 18 -48.47 -53.12 -5.93
C HIS A 18 -48.33 -53.45 -4.45
N ARG A 19 -47.21 -54.09 -4.10
CA ARG A 19 -46.68 -54.15 -2.74
C ARG A 19 -45.28 -53.52 -2.74
N ILE A 20 -45.19 -52.43 -2.01
CA ILE A 20 -43.96 -51.76 -1.57
C ILE A 20 -43.27 -52.70 -0.56
N THR A 21 -41.96 -52.94 -0.74
CA THR A 21 -41.07 -53.34 0.35
C THR A 21 -39.71 -52.68 0.17
N ALA A 22 -39.20 -52.17 1.28
CA ALA A 22 -38.17 -51.15 1.45
C ALA A 22 -36.70 -51.64 1.42
N VAL A 23 -35.83 -50.74 0.93
CA VAL A 23 -34.48 -50.37 1.42
C VAL A 23 -33.34 -51.40 1.38
N MET A 24 -32.32 -51.08 0.57
CA MET A 24 -30.90 -51.02 0.98
C MET A 24 -30.17 -50.01 0.09
N ALA A 25 -29.79 -48.89 0.70
CA ALA A 25 -28.94 -47.88 0.11
C ALA A 25 -27.51 -48.42 -0.05
N ALA A 26 -26.96 -48.32 -1.25
CA ALA A 26 -25.52 -48.35 -1.47
C ALA A 26 -25.18 -47.15 -2.36
N MET A 27 -25.24 -45.98 -1.72
CA MET A 27 -24.56 -44.77 -2.16
C MET A 27 -23.06 -45.11 -2.14
N PHE A 28 -22.53 -45.55 -3.28
CA PHE A 28 -21.09 -45.74 -3.42
C PHE A 28 -20.48 -44.34 -3.54
N CYS A 29 -20.01 -43.82 -2.40
CA CYS A 29 -19.16 -42.64 -2.30
C CYS A 29 -17.99 -42.78 -3.28
N MET A 30 -18.13 -42.17 -4.44
CA MET A 30 -17.04 -41.86 -5.37
C MET A 30 -16.67 -40.39 -5.21
N ILE A 31 -16.39 -39.99 -3.97
CA ILE A 31 -15.76 -38.72 -3.62
C ILE A 31 -14.53 -39.10 -2.81
N LEU A 32 -13.48 -38.26 -2.87
CA LEU A 32 -12.09 -38.46 -2.43
C LEU A 32 -11.28 -39.00 -3.63
N MET A 33 -10.60 -38.19 -4.45
CA MET A 33 -9.48 -37.31 -4.08
C MET A 33 -9.17 -36.30 -5.23
N ALA A 34 -10.10 -35.41 -5.60
CA ALA A 34 -9.82 -34.30 -6.54
C ALA A 34 -9.79 -32.91 -5.87
N GLY A 35 -10.11 -32.83 -4.57
CA GLY A 35 -10.31 -31.55 -3.87
C GLY A 35 -9.04 -30.74 -3.62
N CYS A 36 -7.90 -31.39 -3.33
CA CYS A 36 -6.66 -30.66 -3.03
C CYS A 36 -5.97 -30.09 -4.29
N GLY A 37 -6.20 -30.69 -5.46
CA GLY A 37 -5.63 -30.22 -6.72
C GLY A 37 -6.29 -28.91 -7.18
N ASN A 38 -7.61 -28.83 -7.06
CA ASN A 38 -8.37 -27.65 -7.45
C ASN A 38 -8.13 -26.46 -6.50
N SER A 39 -8.09 -26.71 -5.18
CA SER A 39 -7.82 -25.64 -4.20
C SER A 39 -6.42 -25.06 -4.31
N LYS A 40 -5.42 -25.89 -4.66
CA LYS A 40 -4.04 -25.43 -4.83
C LYS A 40 -3.86 -24.61 -6.12
N ALA A 41 -4.47 -25.06 -7.23
CA ALA A 41 -4.42 -24.33 -8.49
C ALA A 41 -5.11 -22.96 -8.38
N VAL A 42 -6.26 -22.90 -7.70
CA VAL A 42 -6.95 -21.64 -7.40
C VAL A 42 -6.03 -20.71 -6.59
N GLN A 43 -5.45 -21.21 -5.49
CA GLN A 43 -4.55 -20.40 -4.66
C GLN A 43 -3.34 -19.88 -5.44
N GLU A 44 -2.76 -20.69 -6.33
CA GLU A 44 -1.65 -20.29 -7.19
C GLU A 44 -2.06 -19.17 -8.16
N GLN A 45 -3.22 -19.28 -8.78
CA GLN A 45 -3.76 -18.24 -9.66
C GLN A 45 -4.06 -16.94 -8.89
N GLN A 46 -4.62 -17.02 -7.68
CA GLN A 46 -4.82 -15.86 -6.82
C GLN A 46 -3.49 -15.15 -6.49
N MET A 47 -2.43 -15.92 -6.19
CA MET A 47 -1.10 -15.35 -5.93
C MET A 47 -0.49 -14.71 -7.19
N THR A 48 -0.71 -15.28 -8.38
CA THR A 48 -0.27 -14.67 -9.64
C THR A 48 -0.97 -13.33 -9.87
N LEU A 49 -2.30 -13.28 -9.75
CA LEU A 49 -3.08 -12.06 -9.93
C LEU A 49 -2.75 -11.01 -8.86
N ARG A 50 -2.54 -11.44 -7.61
CA ARG A 50 -2.03 -10.58 -6.54
C ARG A 50 -0.69 -9.96 -6.92
N SER A 51 0.27 -10.75 -7.39
CA SER A 51 1.58 -10.24 -7.81
C SER A 51 1.48 -9.29 -9.00
N GLN A 52 0.59 -9.58 -9.96
CA GLN A 52 0.31 -8.69 -11.08
C GLN A 52 -0.27 -7.34 -10.60
N GLY A 53 -1.27 -7.37 -9.71
CA GLY A 53 -1.85 -6.15 -9.14
C GLY A 53 -0.82 -5.33 -8.36
N MET A 54 0.12 -5.98 -7.67
CA MET A 54 1.20 -5.26 -6.96
C MET A 54 2.15 -4.55 -7.92
N GLU A 55 2.48 -5.15 -9.07
CA GLU A 55 3.33 -4.50 -10.07
C GLU A 55 2.60 -3.35 -10.77
N GLN A 56 1.31 -3.53 -11.12
CA GLN A 56 0.48 -2.46 -11.68
C GLN A 56 0.36 -1.27 -10.72
N ALA A 57 0.09 -1.52 -9.43
CA ALA A 57 0.03 -0.47 -8.42
C ALA A 57 1.37 0.25 -8.24
N LYS A 58 2.49 -0.47 -8.41
CA LYS A 58 3.83 0.11 -8.41
C LYS A 58 4.06 0.98 -9.65
N GLU A 59 3.53 0.61 -10.81
CA GLU A 59 3.56 1.45 -12.02
C GLU A 59 2.60 2.66 -11.94
N GLY A 60 1.78 2.77 -10.88
CA GLY A 60 0.79 3.82 -10.71
C GLY A 60 -0.55 3.53 -11.42
N ASP A 61 -0.66 2.38 -12.07
CA ASP A 61 -1.91 1.91 -12.71
C ASP A 61 -2.82 1.27 -11.66
N TYR A 62 -3.41 2.11 -10.81
CA TYR A 62 -4.26 1.67 -9.71
C TYR A 62 -5.56 1.03 -10.19
N GLU A 63 -6.13 1.48 -11.31
CA GLU A 63 -7.35 0.90 -11.90
C GLU A 63 -7.08 -0.55 -12.34
N ALA A 64 -5.99 -0.81 -13.07
CA ALA A 64 -5.64 -2.17 -13.47
C ALA A 64 -5.25 -3.04 -12.28
N ALA A 65 -4.60 -2.47 -11.26
CA ALA A 65 -4.29 -3.18 -10.02
C ALA A 65 -5.55 -3.66 -9.31
N VAL A 66 -6.55 -2.78 -9.15
CA VAL A 66 -7.85 -3.10 -8.54
C VAL A 66 -8.54 -4.23 -9.31
N ALA A 67 -8.53 -4.19 -10.64
CA ALA A 67 -9.10 -5.25 -11.48
C ALA A 67 -8.44 -6.61 -11.24
N SER A 68 -7.10 -6.65 -11.16
CA SER A 68 -6.35 -7.89 -10.87
C SER A 68 -6.68 -8.45 -9.48
N TYR A 69 -6.81 -7.57 -8.47
CA TYR A 69 -7.19 -8.00 -7.12
C TYR A 69 -8.63 -8.50 -7.05
N ASP A 70 -9.55 -7.89 -7.81
CA ASP A 70 -10.94 -8.35 -7.89
C ASP A 70 -11.07 -9.72 -8.56
N GLU A 71 -10.30 -9.97 -9.62
CA GLU A 71 -10.22 -11.30 -10.22
C GLU A 71 -9.68 -12.31 -9.20
N ALA A 72 -8.63 -11.97 -8.45
CA ALA A 72 -8.05 -12.84 -7.44
C ALA A 72 -9.04 -13.17 -6.29
N LEU A 73 -9.78 -12.17 -5.80
CA LEU A 73 -10.79 -12.38 -4.76
C LEU A 73 -11.99 -13.16 -5.27
N GLY A 74 -12.38 -12.98 -6.54
CA GLY A 74 -13.47 -13.71 -7.17
C GLY A 74 -13.23 -15.23 -7.28
N LEU A 75 -11.97 -15.67 -7.28
CA LEU A 75 -11.62 -17.09 -7.32
C LEU A 75 -11.80 -17.83 -5.98
N SER A 76 -11.98 -17.12 -4.85
CA SER A 76 -11.99 -17.74 -3.52
C SER A 76 -13.30 -18.47 -3.17
N ASP A 77 -14.33 -18.39 -4.01
CA ASP A 77 -15.68 -18.93 -3.74
C ASP A 77 -16.22 -18.50 -2.35
N MET A 78 -16.08 -17.20 -2.06
CA MET A 78 -16.47 -16.54 -0.79
C MET A 78 -15.67 -16.98 0.44
N TYR A 79 -14.61 -17.77 0.29
CA TYR A 79 -13.67 -18.06 1.38
C TYR A 79 -12.86 -16.81 1.75
N VAL A 80 -12.65 -16.58 3.05
CA VAL A 80 -11.79 -15.49 3.56
C VAL A 80 -10.70 -16.09 4.46
N GLY A 81 -9.55 -16.35 3.86
CA GLY A 81 -8.32 -16.76 4.51
C GLY A 81 -7.36 -15.61 4.73
N ASN A 82 -6.10 -15.94 5.03
CA ASN A 82 -5.06 -14.91 5.16
C ASN A 82 -4.69 -14.32 3.80
N LEU A 83 -4.76 -15.12 2.72
CA LEU A 83 -4.47 -14.65 1.36
C LEU A 83 -5.51 -13.63 0.90
N GLU A 84 -6.80 -13.90 1.09
CA GLU A 84 -7.86 -12.97 0.69
C GLU A 84 -7.85 -11.68 1.50
N MET A 85 -7.51 -11.73 2.78
CA MET A 85 -7.32 -10.52 3.59
C MET A 85 -6.15 -9.68 3.08
N ASP A 86 -5.03 -10.32 2.75
CA ASP A 86 -3.86 -9.64 2.21
C ASP A 86 -4.18 -9.02 0.83
N ILE A 87 -4.84 -9.75 -0.08
CA ILE A 87 -5.30 -9.21 -1.37
C ILE A 87 -6.28 -8.04 -1.15
N ALA A 88 -7.22 -8.17 -0.23
CA ALA A 88 -8.17 -7.09 0.09
C ALA A 88 -7.46 -5.85 0.67
N ALA A 89 -6.40 -6.02 1.44
CA ALA A 89 -5.57 -4.92 1.93
C ALA A 89 -4.87 -4.19 0.78
N TYR A 90 -4.26 -4.93 -0.17
CA TYR A 90 -3.67 -4.33 -1.36
C TYR A 90 -4.71 -3.62 -2.25
N LYS A 91 -5.88 -4.24 -2.44
CA LYS A 91 -7.01 -3.61 -3.15
C LYS A 91 -7.41 -2.29 -2.48
N ALA A 92 -7.57 -2.29 -1.16
CA ALA A 92 -7.94 -1.10 -0.41
C ALA A 92 -6.87 0.01 -0.52
N SER A 93 -5.58 -0.35 -0.52
CA SER A 93 -4.50 0.62 -0.76
C SER A 93 -4.53 1.20 -2.17
N ALA A 94 -4.77 0.39 -3.20
CA ALA A 94 -4.89 0.87 -4.58
C ALA A 94 -6.10 1.79 -4.76
N LEU A 95 -7.27 1.40 -4.24
CA LEU A 95 -8.49 2.23 -4.24
C LEU A 95 -8.26 3.57 -3.53
N TYR A 96 -7.55 3.56 -2.40
CA TYR A 96 -7.23 4.80 -1.69
C TYR A 96 -6.30 5.71 -2.50
N ALA A 97 -5.29 5.15 -3.19
CA ALA A 97 -4.39 5.91 -4.06
C ALA A 97 -5.11 6.50 -5.28
N GLU A 98 -6.15 5.83 -5.79
CA GLU A 98 -7.06 6.34 -6.82
C GLU A 98 -8.03 7.43 -6.30
N GLY A 99 -8.08 7.66 -4.97
CA GLY A 99 -9.00 8.59 -4.32
C GLY A 99 -10.35 7.98 -3.92
N ASN A 100 -10.58 6.70 -4.22
CA ASN A 100 -11.81 5.96 -3.95
C ASN A 100 -11.86 5.43 -2.50
N THR A 101 -11.87 6.36 -1.53
CA THR A 101 -11.77 6.04 -0.10
C THR A 101 -12.95 5.22 0.43
N GLU A 102 -14.17 5.46 -0.06
CA GLU A 102 -15.36 4.71 0.36
C GLU A 102 -15.26 3.23 -0.04
N ASP A 103 -14.84 2.95 -1.27
CA ASP A 103 -14.65 1.58 -1.78
C ASP A 103 -13.49 0.89 -1.06
N ALA A 104 -12.42 1.61 -0.72
CA ALA A 104 -11.31 1.08 0.07
C ALA A 104 -11.79 0.59 1.46
N ILE A 105 -12.66 1.37 2.12
CA ILE A 105 -13.28 1.00 3.40
C ILE A 105 -14.21 -0.21 3.23
N ALA A 106 -14.98 -0.26 2.14
CA ALA A 106 -15.88 -1.36 1.83
C ALA A 106 -15.11 -2.68 1.61
N ALA A 107 -14.00 -2.65 0.88
CA ALA A 107 -13.14 -3.82 0.65
C ALA A 107 -12.61 -4.42 1.97
N CYS A 108 -12.11 -3.58 2.88
CA CYS A 108 -11.70 -4.02 4.22
C CYS A 108 -12.87 -4.57 5.04
N SER A 109 -14.04 -3.95 4.94
CA SER A 109 -15.23 -4.34 5.71
C SER A 109 -15.75 -5.71 5.29
N ALA A 110 -15.78 -6.01 4.00
CA ALA A 110 -16.24 -7.29 3.47
C ALA A 110 -15.46 -8.48 4.07
N VAL A 111 -14.13 -8.38 4.19
CA VAL A 111 -13.32 -9.45 4.80
C VAL A 111 -13.47 -9.48 6.34
N LEU A 112 -13.62 -8.33 6.99
CA LEU A 112 -13.83 -8.22 8.44
C LEU A 112 -15.19 -8.73 8.90
N ASP A 113 -16.20 -8.75 8.04
CA ASP A 113 -17.51 -9.35 8.32
C ASP A 113 -17.43 -10.87 8.46
N VAL A 114 -16.48 -11.50 7.76
CA VAL A 114 -16.26 -12.95 7.80
C VAL A 114 -15.28 -13.34 8.90
N LYS A 115 -14.13 -12.65 8.99
CA LYS A 115 -13.06 -13.03 9.92
C LYS A 115 -12.32 -11.80 10.42
N LYS A 116 -12.11 -11.74 11.74
CA LYS A 116 -11.41 -10.63 12.39
C LYS A 116 -9.90 -10.73 12.15
N SER A 117 -9.26 -9.59 11.89
CA SER A 117 -7.82 -9.50 11.65
C SER A 117 -7.29 -8.17 12.19
N GLN A 118 -6.19 -8.23 12.95
CA GLN A 118 -5.49 -7.05 13.46
C GLN A 118 -5.08 -6.12 12.31
N GLU A 119 -4.50 -6.69 11.26
CA GLU A 119 -4.04 -5.96 10.08
C GLU A 119 -5.20 -5.26 9.39
N MET A 120 -6.34 -5.94 9.23
CA MET A 120 -7.48 -5.34 8.53
C MET A 120 -8.18 -4.26 9.34
N TYR A 121 -8.24 -4.42 10.66
CA TYR A 121 -8.67 -3.33 11.52
C TYR A 121 -7.72 -2.12 11.43
N LEU A 122 -6.40 -2.35 11.45
CA LEU A 122 -5.45 -1.26 11.28
C LEU A 122 -5.64 -0.54 9.94
N THR A 123 -5.71 -1.27 8.83
CA THR A 123 -5.88 -0.70 7.48
C THR A 123 -7.18 0.09 7.38
N ARG A 124 -8.31 -0.48 7.82
CA ARG A 124 -9.60 0.22 7.76
C ARG A 124 -9.65 1.42 8.71
N GLY A 125 -9.03 1.34 9.88
CA GLY A 125 -8.91 2.46 10.80
C GLY A 125 -8.13 3.64 10.18
N LEU A 126 -7.06 3.37 9.44
CA LEU A 126 -6.33 4.40 8.69
C LEU A 126 -7.20 5.04 7.61
N LEU A 127 -7.97 4.24 6.86
CA LEU A 127 -8.90 4.74 5.84
C LEU A 127 -10.02 5.57 6.46
N TYR A 128 -10.60 5.15 7.58
CA TYR A 128 -11.59 5.95 8.30
C TYR A 128 -11.01 7.29 8.76
N ARG A 129 -9.75 7.31 9.19
CA ARG A 129 -9.10 8.57 9.58
C ARG A 129 -8.84 9.48 8.39
N ALA A 130 -8.47 8.93 7.23
CA ALA A 130 -8.36 9.70 5.99
C ALA A 130 -9.71 10.27 5.54
N ALA A 131 -10.81 9.53 5.78
CA ALA A 131 -12.19 9.99 5.60
C ALA A 131 -12.70 10.90 6.74
N GLU A 132 -11.81 11.39 7.62
CA GLU A 132 -12.10 12.23 8.80
C GLU A 132 -13.08 11.60 9.82
N ASN A 133 -13.39 10.32 9.70
CA ASN A 133 -14.23 9.57 10.63
C ASN A 133 -13.41 9.06 11.83
N ARG A 134 -13.03 9.99 12.71
CA ARG A 134 -12.21 9.71 13.90
C ARG A 134 -12.80 8.66 14.83
N GLU A 135 -14.13 8.63 15.00
CA GLU A 135 -14.80 7.67 15.88
C GLU A 135 -14.61 6.24 15.38
N ALA A 136 -14.91 5.99 14.10
CA ALA A 136 -14.74 4.68 13.49
C ALA A 136 -13.25 4.27 13.43
N ALA A 137 -12.36 5.23 13.14
CA ALA A 137 -10.92 4.99 13.15
C ALA A 137 -10.44 4.50 14.52
N ASN A 138 -10.81 5.19 15.60
CA ASN A 138 -10.40 4.82 16.96
C ASN A 138 -11.00 3.48 17.41
N ALA A 139 -12.22 3.15 17.00
CA ALA A 139 -12.82 1.84 17.27
C ALA A 139 -12.05 0.69 16.61
N ASP A 140 -11.60 0.89 15.37
CA ASP A 140 -10.79 -0.09 14.64
C ASP A 140 -9.37 -0.18 15.23
N PHE A 141 -8.72 0.94 15.58
CA PHE A 141 -7.42 0.92 16.25
C PHE A 141 -7.47 0.23 17.62
N ALA A 142 -8.53 0.43 18.40
CA ALA A 142 -8.73 -0.28 19.65
C ALA A 142 -8.91 -1.79 19.44
N SER A 143 -9.63 -2.19 18.38
CA SER A 143 -9.78 -3.59 17.98
C SER A 143 -8.44 -4.22 17.59
N ALA A 144 -7.64 -3.52 16.78
CA ALA A 144 -6.28 -3.94 16.43
C ALA A 144 -5.38 -4.04 17.68
N MET A 145 -5.47 -3.07 18.60
CA MET A 145 -4.68 -3.08 19.83
C MET A 145 -5.03 -4.27 20.72
N GLY A 146 -6.30 -4.63 20.84
CA GLY A 146 -6.75 -5.80 21.60
C GLY A 146 -6.24 -7.13 21.04
N MET A 147 -5.91 -7.18 19.74
CA MET A 147 -5.32 -8.34 19.06
C MET A 147 -3.78 -8.33 19.07
N THR A 148 -3.17 -7.20 19.43
CA THR A 148 -1.72 -7.01 19.38
C THR A 148 -1.02 -7.66 20.58
N SER A 149 0.04 -8.43 20.32
CA SER A 149 0.87 -9.02 21.37
C SER A 149 1.49 -7.93 22.25
N LYS A 150 1.49 -8.12 23.58
CA LYS A 150 2.15 -7.21 24.53
C LYS A 150 3.66 -7.04 24.29
N LYS A 151 4.28 -7.97 23.55
CA LYS A 151 5.69 -7.93 23.15
C LYS A 151 5.91 -7.09 21.89
N ASP A 152 4.87 -6.84 21.09
CA ASP A 152 4.97 -6.04 19.88
C ASP A 152 4.87 -4.55 20.24
N LYS A 153 5.96 -4.03 20.84
CA LYS A 153 6.03 -2.64 21.31
C LYS A 153 5.90 -1.63 20.18
N ILE A 154 6.40 -1.97 18.99
CA ILE A 154 6.31 -1.08 17.84
C ILE A 154 4.86 -0.91 17.39
N MET A 155 4.10 -2.00 17.26
CA MET A 155 2.70 -1.92 16.88
C MET A 155 1.84 -1.24 17.94
N LEU A 156 2.07 -1.55 19.22
CA LEU A 156 1.37 -0.86 20.31
C LEU A 156 1.66 0.65 20.31
N GLY A 157 2.91 1.05 20.09
CA GLY A 157 3.29 2.46 19.97
C GLY A 157 2.59 3.16 18.81
N ARG A 158 2.54 2.52 17.64
CA ARG A 158 1.83 3.03 16.44
C ARG A 158 0.34 3.21 16.68
N LEU A 159 -0.33 2.20 17.24
CA LEU A 159 -1.75 2.26 17.52
C LEU A 159 -2.08 3.33 18.57
N SER A 160 -1.27 3.45 19.63
CA SER A 160 -1.42 4.54 20.60
C SER A 160 -1.22 5.92 19.97
N TYR A 161 -0.22 6.07 19.08
CA TYR A 161 -0.02 7.30 18.32
C TYR A 161 -1.24 7.64 17.47
N TYR A 162 -1.82 6.65 16.79
CA TYR A 162 -3.00 6.89 15.95
C TYR A 162 -4.27 7.26 16.72
N MET A 163 -4.41 6.76 17.95
CA MET A 163 -5.48 7.12 18.87
C MET A 163 -5.19 8.39 19.68
N GLU A 164 -4.10 9.10 19.38
CA GLU A 164 -3.65 10.31 20.07
C GLU A 164 -3.33 10.09 21.57
N ASP A 165 -3.13 8.84 21.99
CA ASP A 165 -2.62 8.48 23.32
C ASP A 165 -1.09 8.61 23.33
N TYR A 166 -0.62 9.85 23.27
CA TYR A 166 0.79 10.20 23.17
C TYR A 166 1.62 9.74 24.36
N THR A 167 1.00 9.56 25.53
CA THR A 167 1.68 9.06 26.73
C THR A 167 2.05 7.58 26.56
N ASN A 168 1.09 6.74 26.16
CA ASN A 168 1.38 5.33 25.91
C ASN A 168 2.20 5.14 24.63
N ALA A 169 1.97 5.94 23.59
CA ALA A 169 2.78 5.92 22.38
C ALA A 169 4.26 6.11 22.70
N LYS A 170 4.60 7.18 23.45
CA LYS A 170 5.97 7.45 23.89
C LYS A 170 6.57 6.27 24.65
N SER A 171 5.84 5.74 25.64
CA SER A 171 6.34 4.62 26.48
C SER A 171 6.63 3.37 25.66
N TYR A 172 5.73 2.98 24.75
CA TYR A 172 5.91 1.81 23.90
C TYR A 172 7.04 1.99 22.89
N LEU A 173 7.12 3.15 22.24
CA LEU A 173 8.15 3.44 21.25
C LEU A 173 9.54 3.50 21.88
N GLU A 174 9.69 4.13 23.05
CA GLU A 174 10.95 4.11 23.80
C GLU A 174 11.37 2.68 24.17
N THR A 175 10.41 1.82 24.51
CA THR A 175 10.68 0.42 24.82
C THR A 175 11.10 -0.34 23.55
N ALA A 176 10.44 -0.11 22.42
CA ALA A 176 10.80 -0.72 21.14
C ALA A 176 12.24 -0.38 20.74
N VAL A 177 12.66 0.88 20.89
CA VAL A 177 14.04 1.32 20.62
C VAL A 177 15.03 0.63 21.57
N LYS A 178 14.73 0.55 22.87
CA LYS A 178 15.57 -0.16 23.86
C LYS A 178 15.72 -1.65 23.55
N GLU A 179 14.70 -2.26 22.96
CA GLU A 179 14.69 -3.65 22.50
C GLU A 179 15.36 -3.84 21.12
N GLY A 180 15.91 -2.78 20.53
CA GLY A 180 16.67 -2.83 19.27
C GLY A 180 15.84 -2.63 18.00
N ASN A 181 14.55 -2.29 18.11
CA ASN A 181 13.73 -1.95 16.95
C ASN A 181 13.90 -0.47 16.58
N THR A 182 14.75 -0.20 15.59
CA THR A 182 15.07 1.16 15.11
C THR A 182 13.89 1.87 14.46
N GLU A 183 12.86 1.15 14.03
CA GLU A 183 11.61 1.75 13.55
C GLU A 183 10.92 2.58 14.65
N GLY A 184 11.15 2.24 15.92
CA GLY A 184 10.66 3.04 17.04
C GLY A 184 11.17 4.49 17.01
N ILE A 185 12.36 4.75 16.47
CA ILE A 185 12.95 6.09 16.35
C ILE A 185 12.15 6.94 15.36
N TYR A 186 11.77 6.36 14.22
CA TYR A 186 10.90 7.02 13.23
C TYR A 186 9.54 7.39 13.85
N TRP A 187 8.89 6.46 14.53
CA TRP A 187 7.60 6.75 15.15
C TRP A 187 7.69 7.74 16.31
N GLN A 188 8.82 7.81 17.02
CA GLN A 188 9.08 8.89 17.97
C GLN A 188 9.20 10.24 17.25
N ALA A 189 9.86 10.30 16.10
CA ALA A 189 9.96 11.51 15.30
C ALA A 189 8.56 12.01 14.87
N GLN A 190 7.70 11.11 14.37
CA GLN A 190 6.30 11.42 14.05
C GLN A 190 5.55 11.96 15.28
N LEU A 191 5.67 11.27 16.43
CA LEU A 191 5.03 11.68 17.67
C LEU A 191 5.47 13.09 18.13
N TYR A 192 6.76 13.38 18.13
CA TYR A 192 7.26 14.68 18.57
C TYR A 192 6.91 15.80 17.60
N ASN A 193 6.82 15.50 16.30
CA ASN A 193 6.33 16.45 15.30
C ASN A 193 4.87 16.82 15.58
N GLU A 194 3.99 15.84 15.80
CA GLU A 194 2.58 16.07 16.15
C GLU A 194 2.38 16.80 17.49
N MET A 195 3.30 16.60 18.43
CA MET A 195 3.31 17.32 19.71
C MET A 195 3.80 18.77 19.60
N GLY A 196 4.10 19.26 18.38
CA GLY A 196 4.57 20.62 18.13
C GLY A 196 6.04 20.84 18.53
N ASN A 197 6.86 19.79 18.45
CA ASN A 197 8.30 19.86 18.71
C ASN A 197 9.11 19.39 17.47
N PRO A 198 9.03 20.14 16.36
CA PRO A 198 9.63 19.75 15.09
C PRO A 198 11.16 19.73 15.16
N GLU A 199 11.79 20.61 15.94
CA GLU A 199 13.26 20.64 16.07
C GLU A 199 13.78 19.33 16.66
N TYR A 200 13.12 18.80 17.69
CA TYR A 200 13.48 17.50 18.24
C TYR A 200 13.13 16.36 17.29
N ALA A 201 11.98 16.43 16.60
CA ALA A 201 11.58 15.44 15.61
C ALA A 201 12.62 15.29 14.49
N ILE A 202 13.17 16.38 13.97
CA ILE A 202 14.23 16.32 12.95
C ILE A 202 15.47 15.59 13.46
N THR A 203 15.89 15.80 14.72
CA THR A 203 17.03 15.04 15.27
C THR A 203 16.75 13.53 15.32
N LEU A 204 15.50 13.13 15.53
CA LEU A 204 15.07 11.73 15.52
C LEU A 204 15.01 11.17 14.10
N TYR A 205 14.51 11.93 13.12
CA TYR A 205 14.56 11.51 11.72
C TYR A 205 16.00 11.32 11.24
N GLN A 206 16.90 12.27 11.53
CA GLN A 206 18.33 12.14 11.21
C GLN A 206 18.95 10.91 11.90
N ASN A 207 18.61 10.65 13.16
CA ASN A 207 19.06 9.44 13.86
C ASN A 207 18.53 8.16 13.19
N TYR A 208 17.26 8.15 12.80
CA TYR A 208 16.64 7.04 12.09
C TYR A 208 17.30 6.76 10.74
N LEU A 209 17.58 7.80 9.94
CA LEU A 209 18.29 7.65 8.65
C LEU A 209 19.71 7.09 8.83
N ASN A 210 20.37 7.43 9.94
CA ASN A 210 21.69 6.89 10.30
C ASN A 210 21.66 5.46 10.89
N SER A 211 20.48 4.87 11.10
CA SER A 211 20.36 3.55 11.75
C SER A 211 20.72 2.36 10.85
N GLY A 212 20.87 2.57 9.54
CA GLY A 212 21.23 1.55 8.56
C GLY A 212 20.10 0.59 8.16
N ASN A 213 18.90 0.71 8.75
CA ASN A 213 17.71 -0.06 8.36
C ASN A 213 16.51 0.89 8.16
N VAL A 214 16.54 1.59 7.04
CA VAL A 214 15.54 2.60 6.67
C VAL A 214 14.44 1.95 5.82
N LYS A 215 13.19 2.16 6.22
CA LYS A 215 11.98 1.65 5.56
C LYS A 215 10.99 2.76 5.22
N HIS A 216 11.01 3.84 6.01
CA HIS A 216 10.10 4.97 5.88
C HIS A 216 10.76 6.06 5.02
N GLN A 217 10.48 6.03 3.72
CA GLN A 217 11.08 6.92 2.72
C GLN A 217 10.76 8.40 2.98
N ASP A 218 9.61 8.70 3.58
CA ASP A 218 9.19 10.06 3.97
C ASP A 218 10.16 10.73 4.97
N ALA A 219 10.93 9.95 5.74
CA ALA A 219 11.93 10.52 6.65
C ALA A 219 13.01 11.32 5.90
N TYR A 220 13.38 10.93 4.68
CA TYR A 220 14.31 11.70 3.84
C TYR A 220 13.72 13.05 3.45
N GLU A 221 12.43 13.09 3.10
CA GLU A 221 11.75 14.34 2.76
C GLU A 221 11.72 15.29 3.96
N LYS A 222 11.44 14.78 5.17
CA LYS A 222 11.44 15.60 6.40
C LYS A 222 12.81 16.21 6.68
N VAL A 223 13.88 15.42 6.54
CA VAL A 223 15.25 15.90 6.79
C VAL A 223 15.69 16.88 5.70
N ALA A 224 15.44 16.57 4.43
CA ALA A 224 15.80 17.43 3.32
C ALA A 224 15.06 18.77 3.34
N SER A 225 13.76 18.78 3.67
CA SER A 225 12.99 20.02 3.85
C SER A 225 13.60 20.89 4.93
N TRP A 226 13.98 20.31 6.07
CA TRP A 226 14.65 21.06 7.14
C TRP A 226 16.02 21.58 6.69
N GLN A 227 16.80 20.80 5.94
CA GLN A 227 18.10 21.24 5.41
C GLN A 227 17.92 22.41 4.44
N LEU A 228 16.91 22.34 3.57
CA LEU A 228 16.56 23.42 2.64
C LEU A 228 16.21 24.72 3.37
N ASP A 229 15.39 24.66 4.42
CA ASP A 229 15.06 25.81 5.27
C ASP A 229 16.29 26.44 5.95
N ASN A 230 17.31 25.63 6.20
CA ASN A 230 18.60 26.06 6.76
C ASN A 230 19.65 26.39 5.69
N GLN A 231 19.26 26.46 4.42
CA GLN A 231 20.14 26.76 3.26
C GLN A 231 21.29 25.75 3.08
N ASP A 232 21.15 24.54 3.64
CA ASP A 232 22.03 23.41 3.41
C ASP A 232 21.61 22.67 2.14
N TYR A 233 21.79 23.32 0.99
CA TYR A 233 21.33 22.79 -0.31
C TYR A 233 22.05 21.49 -0.70
N ASP A 234 23.37 21.40 -0.46
CA ASP A 234 24.15 20.21 -0.78
C ASP A 234 23.76 19.03 0.12
N GLY A 235 23.52 19.28 1.41
CA GLY A 235 22.99 18.28 2.32
C GLY A 235 21.58 17.83 1.95
N ALA A 236 20.70 18.76 1.59
CA ALA A 236 19.33 18.45 1.14
C ALA A 236 19.34 17.57 -0.12
N ALA A 237 20.15 17.92 -1.14
CA ALA A 237 20.30 17.13 -2.36
C ALA A 237 20.77 15.70 -2.04
N SER A 238 21.83 15.54 -1.23
CA SER A 238 22.33 14.22 -0.85
C SER A 238 21.31 13.38 -0.09
N THR A 239 20.54 14.01 0.82
CA THR A 239 19.46 13.34 1.55
C THR A 239 18.36 12.86 0.60
N LEU A 240 17.95 13.70 -0.36
CA LEU A 240 16.91 13.35 -1.33
C LEU A 240 17.37 12.23 -2.28
N GLU A 241 18.59 12.30 -2.79
CA GLU A 241 19.18 11.23 -3.63
C GLU A 241 19.17 9.88 -2.90
N ALA A 242 19.50 9.86 -1.61
CA ALA A 242 19.43 8.65 -0.80
C ALA A 242 17.99 8.12 -0.64
N GLY A 243 17.01 9.02 -0.48
CA GLY A 243 15.59 8.67 -0.44
C GLY A 243 15.07 8.14 -1.77
N ILE A 244 15.42 8.78 -2.90
CA ILE A 244 15.05 8.37 -4.26
C ILE A 244 15.64 7.01 -4.59
N SER A 245 16.87 6.74 -4.13
CA SER A 245 17.56 5.45 -4.33
C SER A 245 16.87 4.27 -3.63
N MET A 246 15.93 4.51 -2.70
CA MET A 246 15.06 3.46 -2.15
C MET A 246 14.08 2.90 -3.20
N GLY A 247 13.90 3.61 -4.32
CA GLY A 247 13.01 3.24 -5.40
C GLY A 247 11.59 3.74 -5.20
N ASN A 248 10.65 3.04 -5.83
CA ASN A 248 9.25 3.43 -5.87
C ASN A 248 8.55 3.12 -4.54
N GLY A 249 8.52 4.11 -3.66
CA GLY A 249 7.67 4.17 -2.48
C GLY A 249 6.65 5.31 -2.60
N GLY A 250 5.67 5.34 -1.70
CA GLY A 250 4.59 6.34 -1.70
C GLY A 250 5.03 7.80 -1.53
N CYS A 251 6.33 8.09 -1.51
CA CYS A 251 6.90 9.43 -1.45
C CYS A 251 7.85 9.74 -2.62
N LEU A 252 8.05 8.84 -3.59
CA LEU A 252 9.01 9.04 -4.68
C LEU A 252 8.73 10.32 -5.48
N GLN A 253 7.49 10.53 -5.93
CA GLN A 253 7.10 11.75 -6.66
C GLN A 253 7.43 13.01 -5.86
N LYS A 254 7.13 13.01 -4.55
CA LYS A 254 7.42 14.14 -3.65
C LYS A 254 8.92 14.38 -3.51
N LEU A 255 9.73 13.31 -3.36
CA LEU A 255 11.18 13.43 -3.27
C LEU A 255 11.79 14.00 -4.54
N LEU A 256 11.34 13.55 -5.72
CA LEU A 256 11.80 14.07 -7.01
C LEU A 256 11.45 15.57 -7.16
N ALA A 257 10.21 15.96 -6.79
CA ALA A 257 9.81 17.37 -6.80
C ALA A 257 10.66 18.22 -5.83
N SER A 258 10.94 17.70 -4.62
CA SER A 258 11.84 18.38 -3.67
C SER A 258 13.28 18.48 -4.19
N GLU A 259 13.78 17.49 -4.94
CA GLU A 259 15.14 17.50 -5.49
C GLU A 259 15.28 18.60 -6.54
N ILE A 260 14.29 18.76 -7.42
CA ILE A 260 14.22 19.87 -8.37
C ILE A 260 14.27 21.21 -7.62
N ALA A 261 13.42 21.39 -6.62
CA ALA A 261 13.36 22.63 -5.85
C ALA A 261 14.70 22.97 -5.18
N VAL A 262 15.44 21.97 -4.67
CA VAL A 262 16.77 22.19 -4.08
C VAL A 262 17.73 22.83 -5.10
N TYR A 263 17.76 22.32 -6.33
CA TYR A 263 18.63 22.89 -7.38
C TYR A 263 18.17 24.28 -7.83
N GLU A 264 16.87 24.55 -7.84
CA GLU A 264 16.33 25.89 -8.07
C GLU A 264 16.79 26.89 -7.02
N TYR A 265 16.65 26.56 -5.72
CA TYR A 265 17.08 27.41 -4.62
C TYR A 265 18.59 27.64 -4.60
N LYS A 266 19.37 26.65 -5.08
CA LYS A 266 20.81 26.76 -5.27
C LYS A 266 21.18 27.68 -6.46
N GLY A 267 20.22 27.98 -7.35
CA GLY A 267 20.44 28.71 -8.60
C GLY A 267 21.02 27.87 -9.73
N ASP A 268 21.12 26.55 -9.55
CA ASP A 268 21.56 25.60 -10.57
C ASP A 268 20.37 25.18 -11.44
N PHE A 269 19.89 26.14 -12.24
CA PHE A 269 18.73 25.95 -13.11
C PHE A 269 18.97 24.90 -14.20
N THR A 270 20.22 24.66 -14.58
CA THR A 270 20.59 23.61 -15.54
C THR A 270 20.30 22.23 -14.97
N THR A 271 20.75 21.95 -13.74
CA THR A 271 20.47 20.67 -13.10
C THR A 271 18.99 20.54 -12.75
N ALA A 272 18.35 21.61 -12.27
CA ALA A 272 16.91 21.62 -11.99
C ALA A 272 16.09 21.26 -13.25
N LEU A 273 16.44 21.82 -14.41
CA LEU A 273 15.79 21.50 -15.69
C LEU A 273 15.95 20.03 -16.07
N GLN A 274 17.16 19.46 -15.98
CA GLN A 274 17.41 18.05 -16.29
C GLN A 274 16.59 17.10 -15.38
N LYS A 275 16.48 17.44 -14.10
CA LYS A 275 15.68 16.68 -13.13
C LYS A 275 14.19 16.81 -13.44
N MET A 276 13.72 18.00 -13.83
CA MET A 276 12.35 18.23 -14.26
C MET A 276 11.98 17.43 -15.52
N GLU A 277 12.89 17.33 -16.50
CA GLU A 277 12.68 16.50 -17.70
C GLU A 277 12.47 15.04 -17.32
N THR A 278 13.31 14.50 -16.44
CA THR A 278 13.18 13.13 -15.93
C THR A 278 11.88 12.92 -15.14
N TYR A 279 11.48 13.93 -14.35
CA TYR A 279 10.21 13.89 -13.62
C TYR A 279 9.01 13.81 -14.56
N LEU A 280 8.96 14.64 -15.60
CA LEU A 280 7.85 14.69 -16.57
C LEU A 280 7.80 13.45 -17.48
N GLU A 281 8.89 12.69 -17.64
CA GLU A 281 8.82 11.36 -18.26
C GLU A 281 7.97 10.38 -17.45
N SER A 282 7.99 10.49 -16.12
CA SER A 282 7.25 9.61 -15.21
C SER A 282 5.87 10.15 -14.84
N TYR A 283 5.72 11.48 -14.80
CA TYR A 283 4.48 12.17 -14.40
C TYR A 283 4.05 13.19 -15.48
N PRO A 284 3.74 12.73 -16.70
CA PRO A 284 3.49 13.64 -17.84
C PRO A 284 2.25 14.51 -17.66
N ASP A 285 1.27 14.09 -16.86
CA ASP A 285 0.02 14.82 -16.63
C ASP A 285 0.10 15.83 -15.47
N ASP A 286 1.26 15.98 -14.82
CA ASP A 286 1.47 16.98 -13.78
C ASP A 286 1.55 18.39 -14.39
N GLY A 287 0.40 19.06 -14.46
CA GLY A 287 0.28 20.38 -15.03
C GLY A 287 1.05 21.47 -14.28
N ASP A 288 1.39 21.28 -13.01
CA ASP A 288 2.19 22.24 -12.24
C ASP A 288 3.66 22.11 -12.63
N ALA A 289 4.17 20.87 -12.70
CA ALA A 289 5.51 20.57 -13.19
C ALA A 289 5.73 21.02 -14.65
N GLN A 290 4.73 20.88 -15.53
CA GLN A 290 4.81 21.39 -16.92
C GLN A 290 5.01 22.91 -16.99
N ARG A 291 4.36 23.66 -16.10
CA ARG A 291 4.52 25.12 -16.04
C ARG A 291 5.90 25.48 -15.51
N GLU A 292 6.33 24.79 -14.47
CA GLU A 292 7.66 24.98 -13.87
C GLU A 292 8.78 24.64 -14.86
N TYR A 293 8.65 23.58 -15.66
CA TYR A 293 9.56 23.26 -16.76
C TYR A 293 9.79 24.45 -17.72
N THR A 294 8.71 25.17 -18.07
CA THR A 294 8.80 26.33 -18.96
C THR A 294 9.60 27.47 -18.32
N PHE A 295 9.44 27.67 -17.01
CA PHE A 295 10.22 28.64 -16.25
C PHE A 295 11.70 28.25 -16.19
N LEU A 296 12.00 27.01 -15.79
CA LEU A 296 13.36 26.49 -15.67
C LEU A 296 14.12 26.57 -16.98
N LYS A 297 13.47 26.22 -18.10
CA LYS A 297 14.05 26.30 -19.44
C LYS A 297 14.51 27.72 -19.79
N THR A 298 13.69 28.71 -19.50
CA THR A 298 14.03 30.12 -19.78
C THR A 298 15.23 30.56 -18.93
N ARG A 299 15.26 30.17 -17.64
CA ARG A 299 16.34 30.55 -16.72
C ARG A 299 17.67 29.86 -17.01
N SER A 300 17.63 28.60 -17.45
CA SER A 300 18.85 27.89 -17.86
C SER A 300 19.48 28.49 -19.12
N GLU A 301 18.65 28.98 -20.06
CA GLU A 301 19.12 29.61 -21.30
C GLU A 301 19.71 31.01 -21.03
N ASP A 302 19.06 31.81 -20.18
CA ASP A 302 19.56 33.15 -19.79
C ASP A 302 20.90 33.07 -19.02
N GLY A 303 21.07 32.08 -18.15
CA GLY A 303 22.31 31.87 -17.38
C GLY A 303 23.54 31.58 -18.23
N GLN A 304 23.36 30.96 -19.40
CA GLN A 304 24.45 30.69 -20.36
C GLN A 304 24.86 31.95 -21.14
N SER A 305 23.96 32.91 -21.33
CA SER A 305 24.25 34.15 -22.08
C SER A 305 25.10 35.17 -21.32
N GLY A 306 25.28 35.00 -20.00
CA GLY A 306 26.06 35.91 -19.16
C GLY A 306 27.54 35.53 -18.98
N GLU A 307 27.92 34.28 -19.19
CA GLU A 307 29.32 33.81 -19.07
C GLU A 307 30.18 34.19 -20.29
N ASP A 308 29.56 34.49 -21.45
CA ASP A 308 30.27 34.87 -22.69
C ASP A 308 30.73 36.34 -22.75
N THR A 309 30.58 37.13 -21.67
CA THR A 309 30.85 38.59 -21.68
C THR A 309 32.01 39.10 -20.82
N GLU A 310 32.78 38.25 -20.14
CA GLU A 310 33.92 38.69 -19.29
C GLU A 310 35.32 38.38 -19.85
N GLU A 311 35.47 38.14 -21.15
CA GLU A 311 36.81 37.93 -21.75
C GLU A 311 37.09 38.86 -22.95
N GLU A 312 36.92 40.18 -22.82
CA GLU A 312 37.64 41.12 -23.70
C GLU A 312 37.66 42.54 -23.11
N THR A 313 38.73 42.91 -22.40
CA THR A 313 39.46 44.19 -22.58
C THR A 313 40.60 44.28 -21.56
N ALA A 314 41.76 43.76 -21.93
CA ALA A 314 43.04 44.18 -21.35
C ALA A 314 44.14 44.08 -22.41
N GLU A 315 43.93 44.73 -23.56
CA GLU A 315 45.03 45.05 -24.47
C GLU A 315 45.77 46.28 -23.94
N GLU A 316 46.96 46.00 -23.40
CA GLU A 316 48.23 46.57 -23.82
C GLU A 316 48.36 48.11 -23.81
N SER A 317 49.04 48.62 -22.77
CA SER A 317 49.85 49.83 -22.89
C SER A 317 51.16 49.66 -22.13
N THR A 318 52.17 49.14 -22.81
CA THR A 318 53.59 49.21 -22.43
C THR A 318 54.34 50.15 -23.35
N GLU A 319 55.23 50.93 -22.73
CA GLU A 319 56.35 51.72 -23.29
C GLU A 319 55.94 53.02 -24.05
N GLU A 320 56.54 54.18 -23.83
CA GLU A 320 57.83 54.59 -23.24
C GLU A 320 57.72 56.05 -22.73
#